data_AF-A0A1H1NTJ4-F1
#
_entry.id   AF-A0A1H1NTJ4-F1
#
_cell.length_a   1.000
_cell.length_b   1.000
_cell.length_c   1.000
_cell.angle_alpha   90.00
_cell.angle_beta   90.00
_cell.angle_gamma   90.00
#
_symmetry.space_group_name_H-M   'P 1'
#
loop_
_entity.id
_entity.type
_entity.pdbx_description
1 polymer ?
#
loop_
_entity_poly.entity_id
_entity_poly.type
_entity_poly.pdbx_seq_one_letter_code
_entity_poly.pdbx_strand_id
1 'polypeptide(L)'
;MKHFKTLTSYLDYIGLPRPEHPMLSVFNSKGEGYLPCPRESSPPITNDCYAISFKKYVEGNLNYGRTEYDFTNGALVFIAPRQVLQWDNSMVFEQKGFSLTIHEDFFKGTPLAHQIKKYGFFSYSVNEALHLSPKEERQIESIVENIEIEYQNNQDSFSKDIIISQLTTLLKYANRFYERQFLNRKAISNDLLDQFKSYLNSYFESGQLQEQGIPSIEQIAENLSVSQRYLSDTLKKETGKTTTEHLHLLLIDEAKNILLQPNKSVSEVAYELGFEYPPYFSRLFKKKEGISPTDYRALYKMN
;
A
#
# COMPACT_ATOMS: atom_id res chain seq x y z
N MET A 1 6.97 2.20 22.90
CA MET A 1 6.59 1.17 21.91
C MET A 1 7.49 -0.05 22.12
N LYS A 2 6.93 -1.24 22.33
CA LYS A 2 7.73 -2.47 22.55
C LYS A 2 8.19 -3.02 21.20
N HIS A 3 9.43 -3.48 21.12
CA HIS A 3 10.00 -4.06 19.90
C HIS A 3 10.52 -5.47 20.17
N PHE A 4 10.21 -6.42 19.28
CA PHE A 4 10.60 -7.83 19.40
C PHE A 4 11.66 -8.21 18.36
N LYS A 5 12.86 -8.56 18.82
CA LYS A 5 13.99 -8.97 17.98
C LYS A 5 14.03 -10.45 17.63
N THR A 6 13.22 -11.28 18.30
CA THR A 6 13.19 -12.73 18.04
C THR A 6 11.78 -13.17 17.80
N LEU A 7 11.61 -14.14 16.89
CA LEU A 7 10.32 -14.73 16.58
C LEU A 7 9.68 -15.31 17.85
N THR A 8 10.42 -16.07 18.65
CA THR A 8 9.93 -16.65 19.90
C THR A 8 9.39 -15.59 20.86
N SER A 9 10.12 -14.49 21.09
CA SER A 9 9.65 -13.42 21.99
C SER A 9 8.37 -12.73 21.49
N TYR A 10 8.20 -12.64 20.18
CA TYR A 10 7.00 -12.10 19.56
C TYR A 10 5.82 -13.07 19.72
N LEU A 11 6.00 -14.35 19.39
CA LEU A 11 4.98 -15.40 19.52
C LEU A 11 4.53 -15.58 20.98
N ASP A 12 5.47 -15.61 21.93
CA ASP A 12 5.18 -15.68 23.38
C ASP A 12 4.32 -14.48 23.83
N TYR A 13 4.57 -13.28 23.28
CA TYR A 13 3.81 -12.08 23.65
C TYR A 13 2.36 -12.08 23.15
N ILE A 14 2.15 -12.61 21.94
CA ILE A 14 0.81 -12.74 21.35
C ILE A 14 0.08 -14.00 21.86
N GLY A 15 0.76 -14.91 22.55
CA GLY A 15 0.16 -16.12 23.12
C GLY A 15 0.06 -17.27 22.12
N LEU A 16 0.93 -17.30 21.11
CA LEU A 16 1.01 -18.39 20.14
C LEU A 16 2.00 -19.47 20.59
N PRO A 17 1.84 -20.73 20.13
CA PRO A 17 2.80 -21.79 20.38
C PRO A 17 4.22 -21.40 19.95
N ARG A 18 5.21 -21.95 20.64
CA ARG A 18 6.62 -21.77 20.25
C ARG A 18 6.88 -22.36 18.87
N PRO A 19 7.74 -21.73 18.06
CA PRO A 19 8.03 -22.23 16.73
C PRO A 19 9.03 -23.40 16.81
N GLU A 20 8.89 -24.36 15.91
CA GLU A 20 9.83 -25.47 15.71
C GLU A 20 11.15 -24.97 15.09
N HIS A 21 11.09 -23.85 14.38
CA HIS A 21 12.26 -23.17 13.83
C HIS A 21 12.46 -21.78 14.44
N PRO A 22 13.68 -21.37 14.85
CA PRO A 22 13.92 -20.09 15.51
C PRO A 22 13.57 -18.84 14.67
N MET A 23 13.40 -19.00 13.35
CA MET A 23 13.24 -17.90 12.40
C MET A 23 12.03 -18.03 11.49
N LEU A 24 11.24 -19.10 11.63
CA LEU A 24 10.06 -19.36 10.81
C LEU A 24 8.97 -19.97 11.70
N SER A 25 7.74 -19.51 11.57
CA SER A 25 6.57 -20.23 12.08
C SER A 25 5.51 -20.33 11.00
N VAL A 26 4.82 -21.45 10.99
CA VAL A 26 3.67 -21.72 10.13
C VAL A 26 2.52 -22.16 11.01
N PHE A 27 1.39 -21.47 10.90
CA PHE A 27 0.12 -21.88 11.49
C PHE A 27 -0.89 -22.00 10.36
N ASN A 28 -1.58 -23.13 10.28
CA ASN A 28 -2.58 -23.39 9.27
C ASN A 28 -3.79 -24.03 9.94
N SER A 29 -4.97 -23.43 9.79
CA SER A 29 -6.21 -24.04 10.29
C SER A 29 -6.62 -25.16 9.33
N LYS A 30 -6.29 -26.41 9.65
CA LYS A 30 -6.80 -27.57 8.89
C LYS A 30 -8.13 -28.04 9.47
N GLY A 31 -9.11 -28.32 8.60
CA GLY A 31 -10.39 -28.92 8.98
C GLY A 31 -11.27 -28.01 9.84
N GLU A 32 -11.78 -28.52 10.96
CA GLU A 32 -12.54 -27.73 11.95
C GLU A 32 -11.63 -27.04 12.99
N GLY A 33 -10.31 -27.09 12.78
CA GLY A 33 -9.34 -26.40 13.61
C GLY A 33 -9.44 -24.89 13.46
N TYR A 34 -9.07 -24.19 14.53
CA TYR A 34 -9.06 -22.75 14.58
C TYR A 34 -7.61 -22.26 14.72
N LEU A 35 -7.21 -21.19 14.02
CA LEU A 35 -5.94 -20.51 14.28
C LEU A 35 -5.92 -20.08 15.76
N PRO A 36 -4.85 -20.40 16.52
CA PRO A 36 -4.75 -19.98 17.92
C PRO A 36 -5.01 -18.47 18.02
N CYS A 37 -6.10 -18.08 18.67
CA CYS A 37 -6.54 -16.69 18.72
C CYS A 37 -5.64 -15.94 19.72
N PRO A 38 -4.72 -15.09 19.26
CA PRO A 38 -3.76 -14.44 20.13
C PRO A 38 -4.44 -13.24 20.80
N ARG A 39 -4.09 -12.99 22.06
CA ARG A 39 -4.30 -11.76 22.85
C ARG A 39 -5.30 -10.75 22.26
N GLU A 40 -6.44 -10.54 22.92
CA GLU A 40 -7.58 -9.72 22.45
C GLU A 40 -7.23 -8.28 22.02
N SER A 41 -6.21 -7.67 22.65
CA SER A 41 -5.71 -6.35 22.28
C SER A 41 -4.21 -6.18 22.53
N SER A 42 -3.61 -5.26 21.78
CA SER A 42 -2.21 -4.87 21.97
C SER A 42 -2.02 -3.37 21.81
N PRO A 43 -1.27 -2.70 22.72
CA PRO A 43 -0.71 -1.38 22.42
C PRO A 43 0.23 -1.43 21.20
N PRO A 44 0.66 -0.29 20.65
CA PRO A 44 1.63 -0.26 19.56
C PRO A 44 2.90 -1.08 19.83
N ILE A 45 3.19 -2.03 18.94
CA ILE A 45 4.39 -2.88 18.95
C ILE A 45 5.05 -2.92 17.56
N THR A 46 6.28 -3.40 17.49
CA THR A 46 7.01 -3.71 16.24
C THR A 46 7.80 -5.01 16.41
N ASN A 47 8.19 -5.67 15.32
CA ASN A 47 9.09 -6.83 15.36
C ASN A 47 10.00 -6.89 14.10
N ASP A 48 11.02 -7.75 14.11
CA ASP A 48 11.94 -7.94 12.95
C ASP A 48 11.47 -9.02 11.95
N CYS A 49 10.16 -9.34 11.94
CA CYS A 49 9.59 -10.40 11.11
C CYS A 49 8.76 -9.84 9.96
N TYR A 50 8.79 -10.54 8.84
CA TYR A 50 7.72 -10.50 7.84
C TYR A 50 6.58 -11.38 8.33
N ALA A 51 5.33 -10.91 8.21
CA ALA A 51 4.16 -11.73 8.42
C ALA A 51 3.30 -11.79 7.14
N ILE A 52 2.81 -12.98 6.81
CA ILE A 52 1.89 -13.24 5.71
C ILE A 52 0.74 -14.06 6.27
N SER A 53 -0.47 -13.49 6.28
CA SER A 53 -1.62 -14.16 6.88
C SER A 53 -2.83 -14.07 5.97
N PHE A 54 -3.51 -15.18 5.77
CA PHE A 54 -4.83 -15.19 5.16
C PHE A 54 -5.88 -15.30 6.26
N LYS A 55 -6.82 -14.36 6.31
CA LYS A 55 -7.89 -14.33 7.32
C LYS A 55 -9.24 -14.32 6.65
N LYS A 56 -10.14 -15.22 7.04
CA LYS A 56 -11.56 -15.18 6.67
C LYS A 56 -12.34 -14.28 7.64
N TYR A 57 -13.47 -13.73 7.20
CA TYR A 57 -14.36 -12.89 8.02
C TYR A 57 -15.67 -13.63 8.37
N VAL A 58 -16.13 -13.60 9.64
CA VAL A 58 -17.41 -14.22 10.07
C VAL A 58 -18.53 -13.19 9.91
N GLU A 59 -18.39 -12.03 10.57
CA GLU A 59 -19.32 -10.90 10.58
C GLU A 59 -18.55 -9.60 10.90
N GLY A 60 -19.01 -8.48 10.38
CA GLY A 60 -18.45 -7.14 10.63
C GLY A 60 -18.09 -6.40 9.34
N ASN A 61 -18.61 -5.18 9.18
CA ASN A 61 -18.19 -4.28 8.11
C ASN A 61 -16.82 -3.69 8.48
N LEU A 62 -15.76 -4.20 7.88
CA LEU A 62 -14.52 -3.43 7.76
C LEU A 62 -14.83 -2.33 6.73
N ASN A 63 -15.18 -1.13 7.20
CA ASN A 63 -15.33 0.05 6.34
C ASN A 63 -13.96 0.38 5.76
N TYR A 64 -13.64 -0.24 4.64
CA TYR A 64 -12.30 -0.23 4.08
C TYR A 64 -12.38 -0.22 2.56
N GLY A 65 -12.28 1.00 2.03
CA GLY A 65 -12.74 1.31 0.68
C GLY A 65 -14.26 1.34 0.61
N ARG A 66 -14.82 2.44 0.10
CA ARG A 66 -16.26 2.59 -0.11
C ARG A 66 -16.68 1.79 -1.34
N THR A 67 -16.81 0.47 -1.24
CA THR A 67 -17.57 -0.33 -2.22
C THR A 67 -18.07 -1.63 -1.61
N GLU A 68 -19.38 -1.86 -1.68
CA GLU A 68 -19.98 -3.20 -1.58
C GLU A 68 -19.45 -4.05 -2.73
N TYR A 69 -18.51 -4.94 -2.44
CA TYR A 69 -18.23 -6.09 -3.29
C TYR A 69 -18.28 -7.34 -2.43
N ASP A 70 -18.97 -8.35 -2.94
CA ASP A 70 -19.23 -9.69 -2.38
C ASP A 70 -17.94 -10.55 -2.24
N PHE A 71 -16.85 -10.00 -1.70
CA PHE A 71 -15.63 -10.73 -1.37
C PHE A 71 -15.63 -11.15 0.10
N THR A 72 -16.65 -11.92 0.47
CA THR A 72 -16.86 -12.49 1.82
C THR A 72 -15.88 -13.61 2.19
N ASN A 73 -14.98 -14.01 1.29
CA ASN A 73 -14.15 -15.23 1.45
C ASN A 73 -12.83 -15.04 2.22
N GLY A 74 -12.44 -13.80 2.55
CA GLY A 74 -11.21 -13.51 3.30
C GLY A 74 -10.17 -12.67 2.55
N ALA A 75 -9.12 -12.26 3.24
CA ALA A 75 -8.09 -11.39 2.68
C ALA A 75 -6.67 -11.79 3.10
N LEU A 76 -5.73 -11.60 2.19
CA LEU A 76 -4.30 -11.84 2.41
C LEU A 76 -3.62 -10.55 2.88
N VAL A 77 -3.02 -10.62 4.06
CA VAL A 77 -2.39 -9.50 4.77
C VAL A 77 -0.88 -9.72 4.82
N PHE A 78 -0.14 -8.66 4.59
CA PHE A 78 1.32 -8.64 4.58
C PHE A 78 1.84 -7.56 5.52
N ILE A 79 2.81 -7.91 6.34
CA ILE A 79 3.46 -7.00 7.28
C ILE A 79 4.97 -7.13 7.09
N ALA A 80 5.66 -6.00 7.01
CA ALA A 80 7.11 -5.93 6.96
C ALA A 80 7.74 -5.77 8.35
N PRO A 81 9.03 -6.14 8.51
CA PRO A 81 9.79 -5.83 9.71
C PRO A 81 9.70 -4.36 10.07
N ARG A 82 9.57 -4.11 11.38
CA ARG A 82 9.54 -2.79 12.03
C ARG A 82 8.32 -1.94 11.70
N GLN A 83 7.29 -2.49 11.06
CA GLN A 83 5.99 -1.84 10.98
C GLN A 83 5.28 -1.85 12.34
N VAL A 84 4.55 -0.77 12.62
CA VAL A 84 3.78 -0.61 13.85
C VAL A 84 2.49 -1.42 13.76
N LEU A 85 2.30 -2.33 14.72
CA LEU A 85 1.11 -3.14 14.88
C LEU A 85 0.35 -2.72 16.13
N GLN A 86 -0.95 -2.48 16.00
CA GLN A 86 -1.87 -2.19 17.09
C GLN A 86 -3.23 -2.78 16.73
N TRP A 87 -3.91 -3.36 17.72
CA TRP A 87 -5.28 -3.85 17.56
C TRP A 87 -6.02 -3.75 18.89
N ASP A 88 -7.33 -3.57 18.80
CA ASP A 88 -8.24 -3.58 19.93
C ASP A 88 -9.24 -4.74 19.82
N ASN A 89 -10.11 -4.86 20.83
CA ASN A 89 -11.08 -5.95 20.93
C ASN A 89 -12.24 -5.84 19.90
N SER A 90 -12.20 -4.90 18.95
CA SER A 90 -13.28 -4.72 17.96
C SER A 90 -13.19 -5.66 16.76
N MET A 91 -12.06 -6.35 16.57
CA MET A 91 -11.85 -7.24 15.42
C MET A 91 -12.15 -8.70 15.75
N VAL A 92 -13.26 -9.23 15.22
CA VAL A 92 -13.59 -10.66 15.23
C VAL A 92 -13.14 -11.27 13.91
N PHE A 93 -12.09 -12.08 13.94
CA PHE A 93 -11.63 -12.84 12.76
C PHE A 93 -12.25 -14.24 12.77
N GLU A 94 -12.61 -14.80 11.60
CA GLU A 94 -12.74 -16.26 11.55
C GLU A 94 -11.36 -16.81 11.84
N GLN A 95 -11.27 -17.85 12.67
CA GLN A 95 -9.99 -18.50 12.90
C GLN A 95 -9.68 -19.53 11.77
N LYS A 96 -10.13 -19.23 10.55
CA LYS A 96 -9.85 -20.00 9.33
C LYS A 96 -8.85 -19.24 8.43
N GLY A 97 -7.86 -19.96 7.92
CA GLY A 97 -6.77 -19.49 7.07
C GLY A 97 -5.40 -19.93 7.57
N PHE A 98 -4.37 -19.14 7.26
CA PHE A 98 -3.00 -19.45 7.67
C PHE A 98 -2.26 -18.20 8.14
N SER A 99 -1.18 -18.41 8.87
CA SER A 99 -0.22 -17.38 9.26
C SER A 99 1.21 -17.89 9.13
N LEU A 100 2.00 -17.20 8.33
CA LEU A 100 3.42 -17.39 8.14
C LEU A 100 4.15 -16.21 8.77
N THR A 101 5.04 -16.47 9.72
CA THR A 101 5.90 -15.43 10.30
C THR A 101 7.35 -15.80 10.09
N ILE A 102 8.10 -14.94 9.40
CA ILE A 102 9.48 -15.20 8.98
C ILE A 102 10.37 -14.07 9.47
N HIS A 103 11.36 -14.39 10.31
CA HIS A 103 12.36 -13.42 10.73
C HIS A 103 13.21 -12.98 9.51
N GLU A 104 13.52 -11.68 9.38
CA GLU A 104 14.19 -11.15 8.18
C GLU A 104 15.52 -11.86 7.85
N ASP A 105 16.25 -12.28 8.89
CA ASP A 105 17.50 -13.00 8.76
C ASP A 105 17.37 -14.37 8.06
N PHE A 106 16.17 -14.96 8.00
CA PHE A 106 15.95 -16.23 7.30
C PHE A 106 16.29 -16.10 5.81
N PHE A 107 16.08 -14.91 5.24
CA PHE A 107 16.36 -14.63 3.84
C PHE A 107 17.85 -14.36 3.56
N LYS A 108 18.70 -14.14 4.59
CA LYS A 108 20.12 -13.83 4.39
C LYS A 108 20.82 -14.91 3.56
N GLY A 109 21.64 -14.45 2.62
CA GLY A 109 22.34 -15.32 1.66
C GLY A 109 21.51 -15.77 0.46
N THR A 110 20.24 -15.39 0.36
CA THR A 110 19.35 -15.79 -0.75
C THR A 110 19.02 -14.59 -1.67
N PRO A 111 18.67 -14.83 -2.95
CA PRO A 111 18.16 -13.77 -3.82
C PRO A 111 16.90 -13.08 -3.26
N LEU A 112 16.09 -13.81 -2.48
CA LEU A 112 14.84 -13.32 -1.95
C LEU A 112 15.02 -12.16 -0.96
N ALA A 113 16.15 -12.08 -0.24
CA ALA A 113 16.43 -10.98 0.70
C ALA A 113 16.36 -9.59 0.06
N HIS A 114 16.71 -9.49 -1.23
CA HIS A 114 16.64 -8.25 -1.99
C HIS A 114 15.30 -8.09 -2.72
N GLN A 115 14.76 -9.20 -3.23
CA GLN A 115 13.53 -9.18 -4.01
C GLN A 115 12.31 -8.85 -3.13
N ILE A 116 12.26 -9.36 -1.89
CA ILE A 116 11.11 -9.19 -1.00
C ILE A 116 10.78 -7.71 -0.75
N LYS A 117 11.81 -6.87 -0.68
CA LYS A 117 11.69 -5.40 -0.49
C LYS A 117 11.06 -4.67 -1.67
N LYS A 118 11.04 -5.28 -2.86
CA LYS A 118 10.47 -4.68 -4.07
C LYS A 118 8.95 -4.83 -4.14
N TYR A 119 8.40 -5.78 -3.39
CA TYR A 119 6.97 -6.06 -3.45
C TYR A 119 6.15 -4.92 -2.85
N GLY A 120 5.23 -4.42 -3.69
CA GLY A 120 4.08 -3.57 -3.39
C GLY A 120 3.61 -3.61 -1.96
N PHE A 121 3.25 -4.83 -1.62
CA PHE A 121 2.30 -5.11 -0.59
C PHE A 121 2.89 -5.24 0.80
N PHE A 122 4.22 -5.10 0.95
CA PHE A 122 4.84 -5.05 2.28
C PHE A 122 4.93 -3.64 2.85
N SER A 123 4.76 -2.59 2.04
CA SER A 123 4.74 -1.20 2.51
C SER A 123 3.38 -0.75 3.06
N TYR A 124 2.44 -1.68 3.23
CA TYR A 124 1.08 -1.38 3.62
C TYR A 124 0.96 -0.92 5.07
N SER A 125 0.31 0.23 5.28
CA SER A 125 -0.65 0.34 6.39
C SER A 125 -1.79 -0.63 6.08
N VAL A 126 -2.42 -1.19 7.11
CA VAL A 126 -3.38 -2.33 7.04
C VAL A 126 -4.49 -2.15 5.96
N ASN A 127 -4.65 -0.95 5.39
CA ASN A 127 -5.65 -0.36 4.49
C ASN A 127 -5.98 -1.04 3.15
N GLU A 128 -5.22 -2.04 2.71
CA GLU A 128 -5.40 -2.65 1.38
C GLU A 128 -5.16 -4.16 1.38
N ALA A 129 -6.04 -4.90 2.05
CA ALA A 129 -5.94 -6.35 2.08
C ALA A 129 -6.12 -6.95 0.66
N LEU A 130 -5.26 -7.91 0.29
CA LEU A 130 -5.30 -8.55 -1.03
C LEU A 130 -6.45 -9.56 -1.07
N HIS A 131 -7.48 -9.25 -1.85
CA HIS A 131 -8.64 -10.12 -2.04
C HIS A 131 -8.34 -11.21 -3.06
N LEU A 132 -8.63 -12.46 -2.67
CA LEU A 132 -8.41 -13.64 -3.49
C LEU A 132 -9.77 -14.19 -3.98
N SER A 133 -9.81 -14.62 -5.22
CA SER A 133 -10.90 -15.50 -5.68
C SER A 133 -10.71 -16.92 -5.11
N PRO A 134 -11.76 -17.76 -5.05
CA PRO A 134 -11.64 -19.11 -4.51
C PRO A 134 -10.56 -19.97 -5.19
N LYS A 135 -10.26 -19.71 -6.47
CA LYS A 135 -9.18 -20.40 -7.19
C LYS A 135 -7.79 -19.93 -6.74
N GLU A 136 -7.64 -18.64 -6.52
CA GLU A 136 -6.37 -18.02 -6.09
C GLU A 136 -6.06 -18.37 -4.64
N GLU A 137 -7.09 -18.43 -3.79
CA GLU A 137 -7.02 -18.93 -2.42
C GLU A 137 -6.42 -20.34 -2.37
N ARG A 138 -7.03 -21.30 -3.08
CA ARG A 138 -6.50 -22.67 -3.17
C ARG A 138 -5.05 -22.75 -3.67
N GLN A 139 -4.66 -21.85 -4.57
CA GLN A 139 -3.28 -21.78 -5.06
C GLN A 139 -2.32 -21.34 -3.96
N ILE A 140 -2.67 -20.32 -3.18
CA ILE A 140 -1.85 -19.86 -2.07
C ILE A 140 -1.82 -20.90 -0.95
N GLU A 141 -2.97 -21.45 -0.56
CA GLU A 141 -3.08 -22.49 0.48
C GLU A 141 -2.20 -23.69 0.15
N SER A 142 -2.23 -24.20 -1.08
CA SER A 142 -1.37 -25.32 -1.49
C SER A 142 0.13 -25.01 -1.34
N ILE A 143 0.56 -23.77 -1.59
CA ILE A 143 1.95 -23.36 -1.38
C ILE A 143 2.28 -23.33 0.12
N VAL A 144 1.37 -22.82 0.95
CA VAL A 144 1.56 -22.80 2.41
C VAL A 144 1.60 -24.19 3.00
N GLU A 145 0.76 -25.11 2.53
CA GLU A 145 0.78 -26.52 2.91
C GLU A 145 2.13 -27.16 2.60
N ASN A 146 2.71 -26.89 1.43
CA ASN A 146 4.05 -27.37 1.09
C ASN A 146 5.13 -26.79 2.01
N ILE A 147 5.01 -25.51 2.40
CA ILE A 147 5.92 -24.87 3.38
C ILE A 147 5.76 -25.52 4.75
N GLU A 148 4.52 -25.79 5.17
CA GLU A 148 4.22 -26.42 6.46
C GLU A 148 4.80 -27.84 6.55
N ILE A 149 4.65 -28.64 5.49
CA ILE A 149 5.23 -29.99 5.40
C ILE A 149 6.75 -29.92 5.54
N GLU A 150 7.41 -29.02 4.81
CA GLU A 150 8.87 -28.87 4.90
C GLU A 150 9.31 -28.32 6.26
N TYR A 151 8.50 -27.46 6.87
CA TYR A 151 8.76 -26.89 8.19
C TYR A 151 8.69 -27.94 9.32
N GLN A 152 7.81 -28.93 9.20
CA GLN A 152 7.65 -30.04 10.15
C GLN A 152 8.62 -31.21 9.92
N ASN A 153 9.30 -31.24 8.78
CA ASN A 153 10.31 -32.25 8.47
C ASN A 153 11.61 -32.01 9.27
N ASN A 154 12.40 -33.08 9.43
CA ASN A 154 13.74 -32.95 9.96
C ASN A 154 14.60 -32.06 9.05
N GLN A 155 15.14 -30.99 9.61
CA GLN A 155 15.92 -30.04 8.82
C GLN A 155 17.21 -30.64 8.30
N ASP A 156 17.46 -30.43 7.01
CA ASP A 156 18.71 -30.78 6.36
C ASP A 156 19.27 -29.60 5.56
N SER A 157 20.31 -29.86 4.76
CA SER A 157 20.96 -28.85 3.94
C SER A 157 20.07 -28.28 2.82
N PHE A 158 18.95 -28.92 2.50
CA PHE A 158 18.04 -28.54 1.42
C PHE A 158 16.80 -27.80 1.93
N SER A 159 16.37 -28.05 3.16
CA SER A 159 15.12 -27.51 3.72
C SER A 159 14.96 -26.00 3.56
N LYS A 160 16.03 -25.23 3.84
CA LYS A 160 16.00 -23.77 3.71
C LYS A 160 15.71 -23.34 2.26
N ASP A 161 16.39 -23.94 1.29
CA ASP A 161 16.27 -23.56 -0.12
C ASP A 161 14.91 -23.96 -0.71
N ILE A 162 14.34 -25.07 -0.25
CA ILE A 162 12.98 -25.51 -0.60
C ILE A 162 11.96 -24.49 -0.08
N ILE A 163 12.03 -24.13 1.20
CA ILE A 163 11.13 -23.12 1.81
C ILE A 163 11.25 -21.79 1.08
N ILE A 164 12.48 -21.33 0.79
CA ILE A 164 12.70 -20.07 0.06
C ILE A 164 12.11 -20.12 -1.35
N SER A 165 12.17 -21.27 -2.03
CA SER A 165 11.56 -21.45 -3.36
C SER A 165 10.03 -21.39 -3.31
N GLN A 166 9.42 -22.00 -2.28
CA GLN A 166 7.97 -21.93 -2.06
C GLN A 166 7.54 -20.50 -1.70
N LEU A 167 8.24 -19.82 -0.78
CA LEU A 167 7.99 -18.42 -0.43
C LEU A 167 8.12 -17.50 -1.65
N THR A 168 9.12 -17.72 -2.50
CA THR A 168 9.29 -16.96 -3.75
C THR A 168 8.08 -17.16 -4.67
N THR A 169 7.57 -18.37 -4.76
CA THR A 169 6.39 -18.70 -5.58
C THR A 169 5.13 -18.04 -5.02
N LEU A 170 4.92 -18.12 -3.71
CA LEU A 170 3.83 -17.46 -3.00
C LEU A 170 3.83 -15.95 -3.27
N LEU A 171 4.98 -15.29 -3.09
CA LEU A 171 5.12 -13.85 -3.28
C LEU A 171 4.91 -13.40 -4.73
N LYS A 172 5.32 -14.22 -5.71
CA LYS A 172 5.04 -13.97 -7.13
C LYS A 172 3.55 -14.06 -7.44
N TYR A 173 2.84 -15.06 -6.89
CA TYR A 173 1.39 -15.17 -7.04
C TYR A 173 0.67 -14.01 -6.35
N ALA A 174 1.05 -13.67 -5.12
CA ALA A 174 0.53 -12.50 -4.42
C ALA A 174 0.68 -11.22 -5.26
N ASN A 175 1.87 -10.99 -5.83
CA ASN A 175 2.10 -9.85 -6.72
C ASN A 175 1.22 -9.90 -7.98
N ARG A 176 1.03 -11.08 -8.58
CA ARG A 176 0.14 -11.24 -9.74
C ARG A 176 -1.31 -10.92 -9.39
N PHE A 177 -1.80 -11.39 -8.23
CA PHE A 177 -3.17 -11.16 -7.79
C PHE A 177 -3.39 -9.69 -7.43
N TYR A 178 -2.39 -9.07 -6.82
CA TYR A 178 -2.34 -7.64 -6.58
C TYR A 178 -2.46 -6.84 -7.88
N GLU A 179 -1.59 -7.10 -8.86
CA GLU A 179 -1.63 -6.43 -10.16
C GLU A 179 -2.96 -6.62 -10.90
N ARG A 180 -3.60 -7.78 -10.75
CA ARG A 180 -4.93 -8.09 -11.31
C ARG A 180 -6.03 -7.23 -10.68
N GLN A 181 -5.95 -6.90 -9.38
CA GLN A 181 -6.96 -6.04 -8.75
C GLN A 181 -7.09 -4.71 -9.49
N PHE A 182 -6.02 -4.16 -10.07
CA PHE A 182 -6.09 -2.95 -10.90
C PHE A 182 -6.68 -3.20 -12.30
N LEU A 183 -6.38 -4.35 -12.92
CA LEU A 183 -6.83 -4.64 -14.30
C LEU A 183 -8.34 -4.85 -14.40
N ASN A 184 -8.93 -5.52 -13.41
CA ASN A 184 -10.37 -5.78 -13.38
C ASN A 184 -11.18 -4.60 -12.84
N ARG A 185 -10.52 -3.48 -12.52
CA ARG A 185 -11.10 -2.30 -11.87
C ARG A 185 -11.20 -1.08 -12.79
N LYS A 186 -11.29 -1.21 -14.11
CA LYS A 186 -11.45 -0.06 -15.04
C LYS A 186 -12.55 0.97 -14.64
N ALA A 187 -13.59 0.55 -13.92
CA ALA A 187 -14.62 1.45 -13.39
C ALA A 187 -14.18 2.20 -12.11
N ILE A 188 -13.38 1.58 -11.23
CA ILE A 188 -12.85 2.16 -9.98
C ILE A 188 -11.58 2.98 -10.25
N SER A 189 -10.86 2.65 -11.32
CA SER A 189 -9.66 3.33 -11.77
C SER A 189 -9.98 4.76 -12.24
N ASN A 190 -10.98 4.89 -13.11
CA ASN A 190 -11.55 6.17 -13.51
C ASN A 190 -12.08 6.95 -12.28
N ASP A 191 -12.74 6.27 -11.35
CA ASP A 191 -13.25 6.86 -10.12
C ASP A 191 -12.12 7.42 -9.24
N LEU A 192 -10.98 6.73 -9.08
CA LEU A 192 -9.86 7.26 -8.29
C LEU A 192 -9.19 8.48 -8.96
N LEU A 193 -9.01 8.45 -10.28
CA LEU A 193 -8.50 9.62 -11.01
C LEU A 193 -9.46 10.81 -10.91
N ASP A 194 -10.77 10.56 -11.01
CA ASP A 194 -11.79 11.60 -10.91
C ASP A 194 -11.92 12.12 -9.47
N GLN A 195 -11.81 11.27 -8.46
CA GLN A 195 -11.70 11.68 -7.05
C GLN A 195 -10.43 12.48 -6.78
N PHE A 196 -9.28 12.07 -7.33
CA PHE A 196 -8.02 12.81 -7.24
C PHE A 196 -8.16 14.22 -7.82
N LYS A 197 -8.73 14.34 -9.04
CA LYS A 197 -9.01 15.64 -9.66
C LYS A 197 -10.00 16.45 -8.85
N SER A 198 -11.08 15.83 -8.38
CA SER A 198 -12.13 16.51 -7.61
C SER A 198 -11.59 17.05 -6.29
N TYR A 199 -10.80 16.26 -5.57
CA TYR A 199 -10.12 16.68 -4.36
C TYR A 199 -9.22 17.89 -4.62
N LEU A 200 -8.38 17.84 -5.66
CA LEU A 200 -7.48 18.95 -5.97
C LEU A 200 -8.24 20.20 -6.43
N ASN A 201 -9.29 20.06 -7.23
CA ASN A 201 -10.14 21.19 -7.62
C ASN A 201 -10.79 21.84 -6.39
N SER A 202 -11.36 21.05 -5.47
CA SER A 202 -11.91 21.58 -4.22
C SER A 202 -10.84 22.20 -3.32
N TYR A 203 -9.63 21.64 -3.28
CA TYR A 203 -8.49 22.19 -2.55
C TYR A 203 -8.06 23.57 -3.12
N PHE A 204 -8.10 23.72 -4.44
CA PHE A 204 -7.78 24.99 -5.11
C PHE A 204 -8.89 26.03 -4.92
N GLU A 205 -10.16 25.64 -5.09
CA GLU A 205 -11.33 26.54 -4.94
C GLU A 205 -11.52 27.03 -3.50
N SER A 206 -11.14 26.24 -2.51
CA SER A 206 -11.26 26.60 -1.09
C SER A 206 -10.20 27.59 -0.59
N GLY A 207 -9.21 27.95 -1.41
CA GLY A 207 -8.11 28.83 -1.02
C GLY A 207 -7.05 28.16 -0.14
N GLN A 208 -7.19 26.86 0.18
CA GLN A 208 -6.24 26.10 0.99
C GLN A 208 -4.83 26.09 0.40
N LEU A 209 -4.72 26.19 -0.94
CA LEU A 209 -3.45 26.29 -1.65
C LEU A 209 -2.59 27.49 -1.20
N GLN A 210 -3.22 28.61 -0.84
CA GLN A 210 -2.54 29.83 -0.39
C GLN A 210 -2.15 29.76 1.09
N GLU A 211 -2.98 29.11 1.90
CA GLU A 211 -2.78 29.00 3.34
C GLU A 211 -1.81 27.87 3.73
N GLN A 212 -1.89 26.74 3.03
CA GLN A 212 -1.21 25.49 3.38
C GLN A 212 -0.19 25.04 2.34
N GLY A 213 -0.16 25.68 1.16
CA GLY A 213 0.74 25.34 0.06
C GLY A 213 0.24 24.16 -0.78
N ILE A 214 1.13 23.62 -1.61
CA ILE A 214 0.82 22.47 -2.47
C ILE A 214 0.69 21.20 -1.60
N PRO A 215 -0.42 20.44 -1.68
CA PRO A 215 -0.62 19.27 -0.85
C PRO A 215 0.39 18.17 -1.20
N SER A 216 0.88 17.48 -0.18
CA SER A 216 1.76 16.33 -0.36
C SER A 216 0.98 15.14 -0.92
N ILE A 217 1.68 14.21 -1.60
CA ILE A 217 1.02 13.00 -2.11
C ILE A 217 0.44 12.15 -0.98
N GLU A 218 1.06 12.18 0.20
CA GLU A 218 0.57 11.54 1.42
C GLU A 218 -0.77 12.14 1.87
N GLN A 219 -0.86 13.47 1.97
CA GLN A 219 -2.11 14.16 2.33
C GLN A 219 -3.24 13.87 1.33
N ILE A 220 -2.94 13.86 0.03
CA ILE A 220 -3.93 13.52 -1.00
C ILE A 220 -4.42 12.08 -0.80
N ALA A 221 -3.50 11.13 -0.61
CA ALA A 221 -3.85 9.73 -0.44
C ALA A 221 -4.69 9.48 0.82
N GLU A 222 -4.34 10.14 1.93
CA GLU A 222 -5.12 10.10 3.18
C GLU A 222 -6.56 10.61 2.98
N ASN A 223 -6.74 11.75 2.30
CA ASN A 223 -8.07 12.28 2.00
C ASN A 223 -8.89 11.35 1.10
N LEU A 224 -8.22 10.64 0.19
CA LEU A 224 -8.84 9.64 -0.67
C LEU A 224 -8.98 8.27 0.02
N SER A 225 -8.57 8.13 1.29
CA SER A 225 -8.60 6.88 2.05
C SER A 225 -7.87 5.71 1.37
N VAL A 226 -6.77 6.00 0.65
CA VAL A 226 -5.91 5.02 -0.01
C VAL A 226 -4.46 5.21 0.42
N SER A 227 -3.60 4.22 0.18
CA SER A 227 -2.17 4.44 0.37
C SER A 227 -1.58 5.34 -0.73
N GLN A 228 -0.55 6.12 -0.39
CA GLN A 228 0.23 6.90 -1.37
C GLN A 228 0.72 6.03 -2.54
N ARG A 229 1.13 4.79 -2.23
CA ARG A 229 1.62 3.84 -3.22
C ARG A 229 0.50 3.39 -4.15
N TYR A 230 -0.66 3.00 -3.62
CA TYR A 230 -1.80 2.62 -4.44
C TYR A 230 -2.28 3.75 -5.33
N LEU A 231 -2.37 4.98 -4.81
CA LEU A 231 -2.67 6.15 -5.62
C LEU A 231 -1.64 6.30 -6.76
N SER A 232 -0.35 6.17 -6.45
CA SER A 232 0.73 6.29 -7.43
C SER A 232 0.73 5.20 -8.49
N ASP A 233 0.58 3.95 -8.09
CA ASP A 233 0.59 2.79 -8.97
C ASP A 233 -0.68 2.78 -9.85
N THR A 234 -1.84 3.11 -9.27
CA THR A 234 -3.13 3.22 -9.98
C THR A 234 -3.06 4.29 -11.05
N LEU A 235 -2.74 5.55 -10.67
CA LEU A 235 -2.67 6.65 -11.62
C LEU A 235 -1.63 6.41 -12.71
N LYS A 236 -0.46 5.86 -12.38
CA LYS A 236 0.59 5.57 -13.35
C LYS A 236 0.20 4.46 -14.32
N LYS A 237 -0.47 3.42 -13.84
CA LYS A 237 -0.91 2.29 -14.67
C LYS A 237 -2.01 2.71 -15.64
N GLU A 238 -2.86 3.64 -15.25
CA GLU A 238 -3.96 4.14 -16.08
C GLU A 238 -3.52 5.18 -17.10
N THR A 239 -2.73 6.15 -16.68
CA THR A 239 -2.46 7.35 -17.49
C THR A 239 -1.04 7.40 -18.03
N GLY A 240 -0.17 6.49 -17.57
CA GLY A 240 1.27 6.53 -17.83
C GLY A 240 2.03 7.59 -17.02
N LYS A 241 1.35 8.38 -16.16
CA LYS A 241 1.94 9.50 -15.42
C LYS A 241 1.91 9.25 -13.92
N THR A 242 2.97 9.66 -13.23
CA THR A 242 3.05 9.65 -11.77
C THR A 242 2.06 10.62 -11.12
N THR A 243 1.68 10.41 -9.86
CA THR A 243 0.80 11.32 -9.12
C THR A 243 1.34 12.74 -9.08
N THR A 244 2.65 12.89 -8.87
CA THR A 244 3.32 14.20 -8.90
C THR A 244 3.20 14.87 -10.27
N GLU A 245 3.27 14.11 -11.36
CA GLU A 245 3.05 14.67 -12.71
C GLU A 245 1.60 15.11 -12.93
N HIS A 246 0.62 14.37 -12.40
CA HIS A 246 -0.79 14.79 -12.44
C HIS A 246 -1.03 16.07 -11.64
N LEU A 247 -0.49 16.14 -10.42
CA LEU A 247 -0.55 17.34 -9.58
C LEU A 247 0.07 18.54 -10.30
N HIS A 248 1.26 18.37 -10.87
CA HIS A 248 1.90 19.41 -11.67
C HIS A 248 1.06 19.81 -12.88
N LEU A 249 0.42 18.88 -13.60
CA LEU A 249 -0.43 19.22 -14.74
C LEU A 249 -1.64 20.07 -14.32
N LEU A 250 -2.30 19.71 -13.22
CA LEU A 250 -3.43 20.48 -12.69
C LEU A 250 -3.00 21.89 -12.22
N LEU A 251 -1.88 22.00 -11.51
CA LEU A 251 -1.32 23.30 -11.11
C LEU A 251 -0.96 24.18 -12.31
N ILE A 252 -0.44 23.59 -13.39
CA ILE A 252 -0.13 24.34 -14.61
C ILE A 252 -1.40 24.74 -15.36
N ASP A 253 -2.45 23.92 -15.36
CA ASP A 253 -3.73 24.28 -15.95
C ASP A 253 -4.35 25.47 -15.21
N GLU A 254 -4.33 25.44 -13.87
CA GLU A 254 -4.81 26.55 -13.05
C GLU A 254 -3.95 27.81 -13.24
N ALA A 255 -2.62 27.66 -13.33
CA ALA A 255 -1.73 28.78 -13.65
C ALA A 255 -2.10 29.47 -14.96
N LYS A 256 -2.51 28.74 -16.00
CA LYS A 256 -2.93 29.35 -17.27
C LYS A 256 -4.13 30.27 -17.06
N ASN A 257 -5.12 29.82 -16.28
CA ASN A 257 -6.32 30.61 -15.99
C ASN A 257 -5.96 31.90 -15.25
N ILE A 258 -5.11 31.82 -14.23
CA ILE A 258 -4.70 32.99 -13.43
C ILE A 258 -3.79 33.92 -14.23
N LEU A 259 -2.88 33.40 -15.06
CA LEU A 259 -1.93 34.20 -15.85
C LEU A 259 -2.62 35.14 -16.86
N LEU A 260 -3.83 34.82 -17.28
CA LEU A 260 -4.66 35.66 -18.17
C LEU A 260 -5.29 36.85 -17.44
N GLN A 261 -5.29 36.87 -16.11
CA GLN A 261 -5.73 38.02 -15.34
C GLN A 261 -4.71 39.17 -15.48
N PRO A 262 -5.12 40.36 -15.95
CA PRO A 262 -4.19 41.43 -16.33
C PRO A 262 -3.43 42.05 -15.14
N ASN A 263 -3.93 41.87 -13.91
CA ASN A 263 -3.48 42.61 -12.74
C ASN A 263 -2.50 41.83 -11.84
N LYS A 264 -2.14 40.59 -12.18
CA LYS A 264 -1.23 39.76 -11.37
C LYS A 264 0.12 39.60 -12.05
N SER A 265 1.22 39.79 -11.35
CA SER A 265 2.56 39.44 -11.81
C SER A 265 2.78 37.93 -11.83
N VAL A 266 3.75 37.43 -12.60
CA VAL A 266 4.09 36.00 -12.65
C VAL A 266 4.49 35.47 -11.26
N SER A 267 5.13 36.31 -10.44
CA SER A 267 5.52 35.95 -9.08
C SER A 267 4.32 35.83 -8.15
N GLU A 268 3.35 36.73 -8.25
CA GLU A 268 2.09 36.64 -7.49
C GLU A 268 1.32 35.37 -7.87
N VAL A 269 1.25 35.03 -9.16
CA VAL A 269 0.63 33.76 -9.59
C VAL A 269 1.34 32.56 -8.99
N ALA A 270 2.68 32.56 -8.93
CA ALA A 270 3.42 31.46 -8.33
C ALA A 270 3.10 31.31 -6.83
N TYR A 271 3.06 32.40 -6.08
CA TYR A 271 2.72 32.37 -4.66
C TYR A 271 1.26 31.96 -4.42
N GLU A 272 0.34 32.43 -5.25
CA GLU A 272 -1.07 32.05 -5.20
C GLU A 272 -1.28 30.55 -5.43
N LEU A 273 -0.40 29.94 -6.23
CA LEU A 273 -0.38 28.51 -6.50
C LEU A 273 0.36 27.68 -5.43
N GLY A 274 0.76 28.30 -4.32
CA GLY A 274 1.44 27.63 -3.22
C GLY A 274 2.91 27.32 -3.48
N PHE A 275 3.54 27.89 -4.51
CA PHE A 275 4.98 27.74 -4.73
C PHE A 275 5.78 28.69 -3.84
N GLU A 276 6.68 28.13 -3.02
CA GLU A 276 7.61 28.93 -2.20
C GLU A 276 8.56 29.80 -3.04
N TYR A 277 8.92 29.33 -4.24
CA TYR A 277 9.92 29.97 -5.10
C TYR A 277 9.40 30.17 -6.54
N PRO A 278 9.10 31.41 -6.97
CA PRO A 278 8.66 31.71 -8.34
C PRO A 278 9.57 31.19 -9.48
N PRO A 279 10.90 31.11 -9.32
CA PRO A 279 11.77 30.50 -10.34
C PRO A 279 11.53 29.00 -10.54
N TYR A 280 11.09 28.27 -9.51
CA TYR A 280 10.73 26.86 -9.64
C TYR A 280 9.44 26.71 -10.46
N PHE A 281 8.41 27.49 -10.14
CA PHE A 281 7.17 27.57 -10.93
C PHE A 281 7.46 27.86 -12.41
N SER A 282 8.26 28.88 -12.70
CA SER A 282 8.55 29.28 -14.09
C SER A 282 9.25 28.18 -14.90
N ARG A 283 10.16 27.43 -14.27
CA ARG A 283 10.82 26.26 -14.89
C ARG A 283 9.84 25.11 -15.10
N LEU A 284 8.97 24.84 -14.12
CA LEU A 284 7.94 23.81 -14.23
C LEU A 284 6.95 24.13 -15.35
N PHE A 285 6.44 25.36 -15.40
CA PHE A 285 5.53 25.85 -16.44
C PHE A 285 6.16 25.71 -17.82
N LYS A 286 7.39 26.22 -18.02
CA LYS A 286 8.10 26.07 -19.29
C LYS A 286 8.36 24.61 -19.67
N LYS A 287 8.64 23.74 -18.71
CA LYS A 287 8.83 22.31 -18.96
C LYS A 287 7.54 21.63 -19.43
N LYS A 288 6.37 22.08 -18.97
CA LYS A 288 5.07 21.49 -19.31
C LYS A 288 4.44 22.10 -20.56
N GLU A 289 4.55 23.41 -20.74
CA GLU A 289 3.94 24.17 -21.84
C GLU A 289 4.88 24.49 -22.99
N GLY A 290 6.19 24.33 -22.81
CA GLY A 290 7.21 24.67 -23.82
C GLY A 290 7.60 26.15 -23.85
N ILE A 291 6.78 27.05 -23.34
CA ILE A 291 7.01 28.51 -23.28
C ILE A 291 6.99 29.04 -21.85
N SER A 292 7.60 30.20 -21.59
CA SER A 292 7.61 30.78 -20.23
C SER A 292 6.23 31.34 -19.84
N PRO A 293 5.91 31.48 -18.54
CA PRO A 293 4.67 32.13 -18.10
C PRO A 293 4.46 33.54 -18.69
N THR A 294 5.54 34.30 -18.82
CA THR A 294 5.54 35.65 -19.41
C THR A 294 5.18 35.60 -20.89
N ASP A 295 5.80 34.68 -21.63
CA ASP A 295 5.51 34.50 -23.07
C ASP A 295 4.09 33.99 -23.28
N TYR A 296 3.62 33.07 -22.43
CA TYR A 296 2.24 32.57 -22.44
C TYR A 296 1.25 33.72 -22.28
N ARG A 297 1.45 34.60 -21.28
CA ARG A 297 0.59 35.78 -21.09
C ARG A 297 0.61 36.72 -22.30
N ALA A 298 1.78 36.96 -22.89
CA ALA A 298 1.88 37.84 -24.05
C ALA A 298 1.15 37.27 -25.28
N LEU A 299 1.20 35.94 -25.45
CA LEU A 299 0.58 35.24 -26.57
C LEU A 299 -0.96 35.18 -26.47
N TYR A 300 -1.49 35.01 -25.26
CA TYR A 300 -2.92 34.77 -25.03
C TYR A 300 -3.67 35.93 -24.36
N LYS A 301 -3.03 37.09 -24.17
CA LYS A 301 -3.74 38.32 -23.79
C LYS A 301 -4.81 38.60 -24.84
N MET A 302 -6.08 38.48 -24.46
CA MET A 302 -7.16 39.04 -25.26
C MET A 302 -7.04 40.56 -25.19
N ASN A 303 -6.86 41.20 -26.35
CA ASN A 303 -6.97 42.65 -26.50
C ASN A 303 -8.39 43.12 -26.15
#